data_AF-A0A3D4BD48-F1
#
_entry.id   AF-A0A3D4BD48-F1
#
_cell.length_a   1.000
_cell.length_b   1.000
_cell.length_c   1.000
_cell.angle_alpha   90.00
_cell.angle_beta   90.00
_cell.angle_gamma   90.00
#
_symmetry.space_group_name_H-M   'P 1'
#
loop_
_entity.id
_entity.type
_entity.pdbx_description
1 polymer ?
#
loop_
_entity_poly.entity_id
_entity_poly.type
_entity_poly.pdbx_seq_one_letter_code
_entity_poly.pdbx_strand_id
1 'polypeptide(L)'
;MFNKSHYQTFTYYHFFHDSERWQSDLSELRAQGFSYVILAKGLDLKSVLASEDQKQDLTNFLDAVVDHQMHCILHVGNPRELYLLPDAQRWRFDYMRL
;
A
#
# COMPACT_ATOMS: atom_id res chain seq x y z
N MET A 1 -30.58 3.15 14.87
CA MET A 1 -30.14 2.47 13.63
C MET A 1 -28.73 2.95 13.34
N PHE A 2 -27.71 2.10 13.50
CA PHE A 2 -26.36 2.43 13.02
C PHE A 2 -26.40 2.37 11.49
N ASN A 3 -26.22 3.51 10.82
CA ASN A 3 -25.91 3.52 9.40
C ASN A 3 -24.63 2.70 9.23
N LYS A 4 -24.72 1.51 8.65
CA LYS A 4 -23.53 0.80 8.22
C LYS A 4 -22.93 1.63 7.11
N SER A 5 -21.82 2.30 7.39
CA SER A 5 -21.00 2.95 6.36
C SER A 5 -20.80 1.95 5.23
N HIS A 6 -21.21 2.30 4.01
CA HIS A 6 -20.93 1.48 2.84
C HIS A 6 -19.45 1.63 2.52
N TYR A 7 -18.64 0.68 2.99
CA TYR A 7 -17.21 0.64 2.69
C TYR A 7 -17.03 0.04 1.30
N GLN A 8 -16.71 0.88 0.32
CA GLN A 8 -16.26 0.43 -1.00
C GLN A 8 -14.74 0.32 -0.98
N THR A 9 -14.25 -0.90 -1.21
CA THR A 9 -12.82 -1.23 -1.21
C THR A 9 -12.42 -1.82 -2.56
N PHE A 10 -11.31 -1.39 -3.11
CA PHE A 10 -10.70 -2.02 -4.29
C PHE A 10 -9.46 -2.81 -3.88
N THR A 11 -9.28 -4.01 -4.42
CA THR A 11 -8.07 -4.81 -4.17
C THR A 11 -7.12 -4.71 -5.35
N TYR A 12 -5.93 -4.16 -5.11
CA TYR A 12 -4.85 -4.06 -6.08
C TYR A 12 -3.98 -5.32 -6.01
N TYR A 13 -3.85 -6.04 -7.14
CA TYR A 13 -3.26 -7.38 -7.16
C TYR A 13 -1.79 -7.45 -7.59
N HIS A 14 -1.23 -6.48 -8.33
CA HIS A 14 0.20 -6.36 -8.61
C HIS A 14 0.46 -5.05 -9.39
N PHE A 15 1.69 -4.53 -9.36
CA PHE A 15 2.26 -3.41 -10.15
C PHE A 15 2.11 -1.97 -9.59
N PHE A 16 2.52 -1.70 -8.34
CA PHE A 16 2.75 -0.29 -7.92
C PHE A 16 4.01 0.35 -8.56
N HIS A 17 4.76 -0.40 -9.37
CA HIS A 17 5.93 0.10 -10.11
C HIS A 17 5.54 0.92 -11.36
N ASP A 18 4.28 0.87 -11.80
CA ASP A 18 3.80 1.61 -12.96
C ASP A 18 3.06 2.88 -12.50
N SER A 19 3.80 3.97 -12.35
CA SER A 19 3.28 5.23 -11.81
C SER A 19 2.16 5.85 -12.62
N GLU A 20 2.18 5.69 -13.94
CA GLU A 20 1.12 6.25 -14.79
C GLU A 20 -0.19 5.50 -14.55
N ARG A 21 -0.11 4.18 -14.39
CA ARG A 21 -1.29 3.33 -14.20
C ARG A 21 -1.98 3.58 -12.87
N TRP A 22 -1.24 3.56 -11.75
CA TRP A 22 -1.89 3.72 -10.45
C TRP A 22 -2.42 5.14 -10.22
N GLN A 23 -1.83 6.18 -10.84
CA GLN A 23 -2.43 7.53 -10.81
C GLN A 23 -3.82 7.55 -11.47
N SER A 24 -3.94 6.95 -12.66
CA SER A 24 -5.22 6.84 -13.35
C SER A 24 -6.23 6.02 -12.56
N ASP A 25 -5.80 4.85 -12.04
CA ASP A 25 -6.65 3.95 -11.26
C ASP A 25 -7.22 4.66 -10.01
N LEU A 26 -6.39 5.40 -9.27
CA LEU A 26 -6.82 6.11 -8.05
C LEU A 26 -7.84 7.21 -8.36
N SER A 27 -7.63 7.97 -9.43
CA SER A 27 -8.56 8.99 -9.90
C SER A 27 -9.93 8.39 -10.24
N GLU A 28 -9.95 7.29 -11.01
CA GLU A 28 -11.18 6.59 -11.40
C GLU A 28 -11.91 5.98 -10.19
N LEU A 29 -11.18 5.32 -9.30
CA LEU A 29 -11.73 4.73 -8.08
C LEU A 29 -12.36 5.81 -7.20
N ARG A 30 -11.68 6.95 -7.04
CA ARG A 30 -12.20 8.06 -6.26
C ARG A 30 -13.47 8.63 -6.87
N ALA A 31 -13.50 8.82 -8.19
CA ALA A 31 -14.69 9.29 -8.92
C ALA A 31 -15.89 8.34 -8.77
N GLN A 32 -15.64 7.03 -8.60
CA GLN A 32 -16.67 6.02 -8.37
C GLN A 32 -17.11 5.89 -6.90
N GLY A 33 -16.56 6.70 -6.00
CA GLY A 33 -16.94 6.73 -4.58
C GLY A 33 -16.13 5.78 -3.68
N PHE A 34 -15.10 5.13 -4.21
CA PHE A 34 -14.21 4.32 -3.37
C PHE A 34 -13.44 5.20 -2.40
N SER A 35 -13.27 4.68 -1.19
CA SER A 35 -12.52 5.35 -0.13
C SER A 35 -11.28 4.56 0.31
N TYR A 36 -11.17 3.30 -0.11
CA TYR A 36 -10.10 2.40 0.31
C TYR A 36 -9.51 1.63 -0.87
N VAL A 37 -8.20 1.53 -0.88
CA VAL A 37 -7.44 0.61 -1.73
C VAL A 37 -6.73 -0.39 -0.83
N ILE A 38 -6.84 -1.67 -1.15
CA ILE A 38 -6.20 -2.78 -0.45
C ILE A 38 -5.11 -3.34 -1.34
N LEU A 39 -3.86 -3.30 -0.91
CA LEU A 39 -2.76 -4.03 -1.55
C LEU A 39 -2.76 -5.46 -1.00
N ALA A 40 -3.65 -6.33 -1.49
CA ALA A 40 -4.04 -7.54 -0.76
C ALA A 40 -3.16 -8.79 -0.98
N LYS A 41 -2.43 -8.92 -2.09
CA LYS A 41 -1.81 -10.22 -2.47
C LYS A 41 -0.58 -10.09 -3.35
N GLY A 42 0.48 -9.47 -2.85
CA GLY A 42 1.72 -9.40 -3.63
C GLY A 42 2.79 -8.45 -3.11
N LEU A 43 2.52 -7.73 -2.02
CA LEU A 43 3.56 -6.94 -1.37
C LEU A 43 4.52 -7.89 -0.64
N ASP A 44 5.54 -8.33 -1.37
CA ASP A 44 6.74 -8.91 -0.79
C ASP A 44 7.54 -7.78 -0.12
N LEU A 45 7.13 -7.45 1.10
CA LEU A 45 7.74 -6.37 1.85
C LEU A 45 9.24 -6.62 2.09
N LYS A 46 9.70 -7.88 2.11
CA LYS A 46 11.13 -8.19 2.19
C LYS A 46 11.88 -7.72 0.94
N SER A 47 11.35 -8.03 -0.25
CA SER A 47 11.92 -7.54 -1.52
C SER A 47 11.94 -6.01 -1.55
N VAL A 48 10.82 -5.38 -1.17
CA VAL A 48 10.69 -3.93 -1.18
C VAL A 48 11.68 -3.27 -0.22
N LEU A 49 11.79 -3.76 1.02
CA LEU A 49 12.69 -3.18 2.02
C LEU A 49 14.18 -3.42 1.73
N ALA A 50 14.51 -4.37 0.86
CA ALA A 50 15.89 -4.63 0.45
C ALA A 50 16.41 -3.66 -0.63
N SER A 51 15.54 -2.85 -1.25
CA SER A 51 15.90 -1.96 -2.37
C SER A 51 15.40 -0.54 -2.13
N GLU A 52 16.29 0.45 -2.16
CA GLU A 52 15.91 1.87 -2.03
C GLU A 52 14.93 2.31 -3.12
N ASP A 53 15.13 1.84 -4.36
CA ASP A 53 14.21 2.15 -5.47
C ASP A 53 12.80 1.61 -5.20
N GLN A 54 12.68 0.36 -4.71
CA GLN A 54 11.37 -0.22 -4.39
C GLN A 54 10.70 0.47 -3.19
N LYS A 55 11.48 0.92 -2.19
CA LYS A 55 10.96 1.74 -1.08
C LYS A 55 10.40 3.06 -1.60
N GLN A 56 11.12 3.70 -2.51
CA GLN A 56 10.69 4.96 -3.10
C GLN A 56 9.41 4.77 -3.92
N ASP A 57 9.31 3.71 -4.73
CA ASP A 57 8.10 3.38 -5.48
C ASP A 57 6.88 3.17 -4.56
N LEU A 58 7.04 2.40 -3.47
CA LEU A 58 5.97 2.19 -2.50
C LEU A 58 5.57 3.51 -1.82
N THR A 59 6.55 4.35 -1.47
CA THR A 59 6.29 5.66 -0.86
C THR A 59 5.52 6.57 -1.80
N ASN A 60 5.96 6.68 -3.07
CA ASN A 60 5.27 7.46 -4.10
C ASN A 60 3.83 6.99 -4.32
N PHE A 61 3.61 5.67 -4.32
CA PHE A 61 2.27 5.11 -4.40
C PHE A 61 1.40 5.52 -3.20
N LEU A 62 1.92 5.40 -1.98
CA LEU A 62 1.19 5.75 -0.75
C LEU A 62 0.85 7.24 -0.71
N ASP A 63 1.80 8.11 -1.07
CA ASP A 63 1.60 9.55 -1.16
C ASP A 63 0.46 9.88 -2.13
N ALA A 64 0.42 9.23 -3.28
CA ALA A 64 -0.64 9.48 -4.24
C ALA A 64 -2.02 8.97 -3.79
N VAL A 65 -2.09 7.87 -3.03
CA VAL A 65 -3.35 7.44 -2.39
C VAL A 65 -3.85 8.54 -1.46
N VAL A 66 -2.94 9.18 -0.70
CA VAL A 66 -3.26 10.31 0.19
C VAL A 66 -3.71 11.53 -0.62
N ASP A 67 -3.01 11.88 -1.69
CA ASP A 67 -3.36 13.01 -2.57
C ASP A 67 -4.76 12.85 -3.20
N HIS A 68 -5.15 11.61 -3.51
CA HIS A 68 -6.50 11.28 -3.99
C HIS A 68 -7.55 11.18 -2.88
N GLN A 69 -7.19 11.51 -1.64
CA GLN A 69 -8.06 11.45 -0.45
C GLN A 69 -8.64 10.05 -0.21
N MET A 70 -7.83 9.03 -0.46
CA MET A 70 -8.16 7.64 -0.23
C MET A 70 -7.32 7.08 0.92
N HIS A 71 -7.71 5.92 1.43
CA HIS A 71 -6.94 5.18 2.44
C HIS A 71 -6.32 3.92 1.82
N CYS A 72 -5.07 3.64 2.15
CA CYS A 72 -4.42 2.39 1.76
C CYS A 72 -4.40 1.39 2.92
N ILE A 73 -4.81 0.15 2.64
CA ILE A 73 -4.63 -0.99 3.54
C ILE A 73 -3.56 -1.89 2.94
N LEU A 74 -2.41 -1.97 3.61
CA LEU A 74 -1.30 -2.83 3.21
C LEU A 74 -1.51 -4.23 3.78
N HIS A 75 -1.75 -5.20 2.92
CA HIS A 75 -1.74 -6.61 3.31
C HIS A 75 -0.36 -7.20 3.02
N VAL A 76 0.51 -7.12 4.01
CA VAL A 76 1.87 -7.65 3.95
C VAL A 76 1.81 -9.18 3.92
N GLY A 77 2.43 -9.80 2.91
CA GLY A 77 2.57 -11.26 2.83
C GLY A 77 3.31 -11.83 4.04
N ASN A 78 2.98 -13.07 4.41
CA ASN A 78 3.48 -13.88 5.54
C ASN A 78 4.44 -13.14 6.51
N PRO A 79 3.92 -12.46 7.54
CA PRO A 79 4.72 -11.60 8.40
C PRO A 79 5.81 -12.35 9.16
N ARG A 80 5.70 -13.69 9.30
CA ARG A 80 6.72 -14.54 9.95
C ARG A 80 8.11 -14.40 9.33
N GLU A 81 8.19 -14.29 8.01
CA GLU A 81 9.49 -14.19 7.32
C GLU A 81 10.18 -12.85 7.59
N LEU A 82 9.40 -11.78 7.81
CA LEU A 82 9.95 -10.50 8.25
C LEU A 82 10.59 -10.62 9.62
N TYR A 83 10.09 -11.43 10.57
CA TYR A 83 10.73 -11.58 11.89
C TYR A 83 12.07 -12.33 11.84
N LEU A 84 12.40 -12.98 10.72
CA LEU A 84 13.61 -13.79 10.57
C LEU A 84 14.75 -13.05 9.86
N LEU A 85 14.53 -11.83 9.38
CA LEU A 85 15.58 -11.06 8.69
C LEU A 85 16.45 -10.31 9.71
N PRO A 86 17.79 -10.32 9.53
CA PRO A 86 18.71 -9.63 10.44
C PRO A 86 18.37 -8.14 10.64
N ASP A 87 17.90 -7.48 9.58
CA ASP A 87 17.59 -6.05 9.57
C ASP A 87 16.11 -5.72 9.85
N ALA A 88 15.28 -6.74 10.10
CA ALA A 88 13.84 -6.57 10.31
C ALA A 88 13.49 -5.62 11.46
N GLN A 89 14.31 -5.63 12.50
CA GLN A 89 14.13 -4.75 13.66
C GLN A 89 14.35 -3.29 13.26
N ARG A 90 15.34 -3.01 12.41
CA ARG A 90 15.67 -1.67 11.92
C ARG A 90 14.58 -1.14 10.98
N TRP A 91 14.10 -1.95 10.05
CA TRP A 91 13.05 -1.55 9.12
C TRP A 91 11.70 -1.25 9.79
N ARG A 92 11.41 -1.88 10.94
CA ARG A 92 10.24 -1.51 11.77
C ARG A 92 10.35 -0.11 12.36
N PHE A 93 11.54 0.29 12.79
CA PHE A 93 11.75 1.63 13.33
C PHE A 93 11.68 2.71 12.25
N ASP A 94 12.20 2.41 11.06
CA ASP A 94 12.16 3.34 9.93
C ASP A 94 10.72 3.51 9.39
N TYR A 95 9.93 2.43 9.33
CA TYR A 95 8.53 2.47 8.87
C TYR A 95 7.57 3.20 9.82
N MET A 96 7.83 3.24 11.13
CA MET A 96 6.97 3.94 12.10
C MET A 96 7.32 5.42 12.32
N ARG A 97 8.42 5.90 11.74
CA ARG A 97 8.91 7.28 11.91
C ARG A 97 8.57 8.23 10.76
N LEU A 98 8.02 7.72 9.67
CA LEU A 98 7.33 8.49 8.64
C LEU A 98 5.88 8.74 9.09
#